data_AF-A0A2S9EUE2-F1
#
_entry.id   AF-A0A2S9EUE2-F1
#
_cell.length_a   1.000
_cell.length_b   1.000
_cell.length_c   1.000
_cell.angle_alpha   90.00
_cell.angle_beta   90.00
_cell.angle_gamma   90.00
#
_symmetry.space_group_name_H-M   'P 1'
#
loop_
_entity.id
_entity.type
_entity.pdbx_description
1 polymer ?
#
loop_
_entity_poly.entity_id
_entity_poly.type
_entity_poly.pdbx_seq_one_letter_code
_entity_poly.pdbx_strand_id
1 'polypeptide(L)'
;MTVQKDNHIDPNTKARWGFAGGEGEVTVGPQTVGETGGVDHARSRIEPGGAHNNGGGAEATRQALELDAVNLLADGLESGVLNPVEGDGAAARLHAALSGIQESNQRLAQSRDEAVDKAAQLQKQVDDLLAQAEKDRLAAAFDPLAELTSAQLKEQLDAKGIAYKSGDLKPELLALLKAAQ
;
A
#
# COMPACT_ATOMS: atom_id res chain seq x y z
N MET A 1 -10.13 -41.54 -4.68
CA MET A 1 -10.15 -40.67 -3.47
C MET A 1 -11.55 -40.08 -3.39
N THR A 2 -12.36 -40.57 -2.46
CA THR A 2 -13.77 -40.16 -2.29
C THR A 2 -13.84 -38.99 -1.32
N VAL A 3 -14.19 -37.82 -1.82
CA VAL A 3 -14.38 -36.60 -1.01
C VAL A 3 -15.67 -36.76 -0.20
N GLN A 4 -15.55 -36.65 1.13
CA GLN A 4 -16.67 -36.74 2.07
C GLN A 4 -17.57 -35.50 1.88
N LYS A 5 -18.87 -35.72 1.68
CA LYS A 5 -19.86 -34.66 1.48
C LYS A 5 -20.17 -34.01 2.83
N ASP A 6 -20.13 -32.68 2.90
CA ASP A 6 -20.45 -31.92 4.11
C ASP A 6 -21.84 -32.28 4.66
N ASN A 7 -21.91 -32.57 5.96
CA ASN A 7 -23.17 -32.78 6.69
C ASN A 7 -23.84 -31.42 6.94
N HIS A 8 -24.53 -30.88 5.93
CA HIS A 8 -25.38 -29.72 6.10
C HIS A 8 -26.64 -30.13 6.88
N ILE A 9 -26.72 -29.76 8.16
CA ILE A 9 -27.92 -29.94 8.99
C ILE A 9 -28.82 -28.72 8.81
N ASP A 10 -29.99 -28.92 8.20
CA ASP A 10 -31.00 -27.88 8.04
C ASP A 10 -31.47 -27.37 9.43
N PRO A 11 -31.32 -26.07 9.74
CA PRO A 11 -31.69 -25.50 11.03
C PRO A 11 -33.19 -25.62 11.36
N ASN A 12 -34.07 -25.85 10.38
CA ASN A 12 -35.48 -26.14 10.65
C ASN A 12 -35.70 -27.55 11.27
N THR A 13 -34.69 -28.41 11.22
CA THR A 13 -34.73 -29.76 11.82
C THR A 13 -34.34 -29.74 13.31
N LYS A 14 -33.61 -28.71 13.78
CA LYS A 14 -33.12 -28.60 15.17
C LYS A 14 -34.11 -28.01 16.18
N ALA A 15 -35.26 -27.49 15.72
CA ALA A 15 -36.27 -26.88 16.60
C ALA A 15 -37.17 -27.90 17.35
N ARG A 16 -36.84 -29.21 17.33
CA ARG A 16 -37.50 -30.24 18.14
C ARG A 16 -36.60 -30.70 19.28
N TRP A 17 -36.22 -29.75 20.13
CA TRP A 17 -35.64 -30.06 21.44
C TRP A 17 -36.73 -29.88 22.50
N GLY A 18 -37.21 -31.01 23.00
CA GLY A 18 -38.36 -31.15 23.87
C GLY A 18 -39.30 -32.19 23.27
N PHE A 19 -39.48 -33.31 23.97
CA PHE A 19 -40.28 -34.49 23.59
C PHE A 19 -39.58 -35.49 22.66
N ALA A 20 -38.66 -36.27 23.24
CA ALA A 20 -38.37 -37.61 22.76
C ALA A 20 -38.81 -38.61 23.83
N GLY A 21 -39.94 -39.27 23.60
CA GLY A 21 -40.44 -40.37 24.41
C GLY A 21 -41.60 -41.02 23.68
N GLY A 22 -41.45 -42.28 23.29
CA GLY A 22 -42.52 -43.07 22.68
C GLY A 22 -43.62 -43.43 23.69
N GLU A 23 -44.72 -43.92 23.15
CA GLU A 23 -45.91 -44.32 23.90
C GLU A 23 -45.59 -45.45 24.89
N GLY A 24 -45.78 -45.20 26.20
CA GLY A 24 -45.90 -46.26 27.20
C GLY A 24 -44.90 -46.32 28.36
N GLU A 25 -43.79 -45.57 28.38
CA GLU A 25 -42.85 -45.66 29.53
C GLU A 25 -41.97 -44.40 29.68
N VAL A 26 -42.29 -43.54 30.66
CA VAL A 26 -41.38 -42.50 31.16
C VAL A 26 -40.95 -42.89 32.56
N THR A 27 -39.81 -43.57 32.67
CA THR A 27 -39.19 -43.90 33.95
C THR A 27 -38.29 -42.74 34.37
N VAL A 28 -38.78 -41.90 35.29
CA VAL A 28 -37.96 -40.92 36.02
C VAL A 28 -37.35 -41.59 37.25
N GLY A 29 -36.01 -41.76 37.25
CA GLY A 29 -35.24 -42.16 38.42
C GLY A 29 -35.22 -41.06 39.50
N PRO A 30 -35.04 -41.42 40.78
CA PRO A 30 -35.24 -40.50 41.90
C PRO A 30 -34.03 -39.58 42.09
N GLN A 31 -34.29 -38.42 42.72
CA GLN A 31 -33.38 -37.32 43.10
C GLN A 31 -33.32 -36.22 42.03
N THR A 32 -33.99 -35.06 42.14
CA THR A 32 -34.32 -34.24 43.31
C THR A 32 -35.60 -33.44 43.04
N VAL A 33 -36.74 -33.87 43.58
CA VAL A 33 -37.89 -32.99 43.84
C VAL A 33 -37.77 -32.52 45.28
N GLY A 34 -37.07 -31.41 45.47
CA GLY A 34 -37.08 -30.68 46.73
C GLY A 34 -38.43 -29.98 46.90
N GLU A 35 -39.13 -30.30 47.98
CA GLU A 35 -40.09 -29.47 48.69
C GLU A 35 -41.00 -28.55 47.85
N THR A 36 -42.17 -29.06 47.45
CA THR A 36 -43.37 -28.20 47.42
C THR A 36 -43.95 -28.15 48.84
N GLY A 37 -43.25 -27.44 49.73
CA GLY A 37 -43.83 -26.84 50.92
C GLY A 37 -44.56 -25.56 50.52
N GLY A 38 -45.75 -25.34 51.08
CA GLY A 38 -46.77 -24.43 50.59
C GLY A 38 -46.33 -23.00 50.25
N VAL A 39 -46.96 -22.46 49.21
CA VAL A 39 -47.23 -21.02 49.11
C VAL A 39 -48.70 -20.86 48.75
N ASP A 40 -49.50 -20.68 49.80
CA ASP A 40 -50.89 -20.20 49.77
C ASP A 40 -50.93 -18.78 49.20
N HIS A 41 -51.17 -18.59 47.91
CA HIS A 41 -51.82 -17.35 47.43
C HIS A 41 -52.71 -17.66 46.22
N ALA A 42 -54.00 -17.48 46.42
CA ALA A 42 -55.04 -17.59 45.42
C ALA A 42 -54.73 -16.72 44.19
N ARG A 43 -54.98 -17.24 42.99
CA ARG A 43 -55.07 -16.45 41.76
C ARG A 43 -56.19 -15.43 41.91
N SER A 44 -55.87 -14.18 42.25
CA SER A 44 -56.80 -13.07 42.14
C SER A 44 -57.02 -12.75 40.65
N ARG A 45 -58.29 -12.55 40.29
CA ARG A 45 -58.74 -12.15 38.96
C ARG A 45 -58.20 -10.75 38.68
N ILE A 46 -57.45 -10.58 37.58
CA ILE A 46 -56.98 -9.26 37.12
C ILE A 46 -58.22 -8.44 36.74
N GLU A 47 -58.47 -7.34 37.46
CA GLU A 47 -59.44 -6.30 37.10
C GLU A 47 -58.89 -5.49 35.90
N PRO A 48 -59.73 -5.10 34.92
CA PRO A 48 -59.30 -4.32 33.76
C PRO A 48 -59.29 -2.84 34.13
N GLY A 49 -58.17 -2.34 34.65
CA GLY A 49 -58.10 -0.93 35.02
C GLY A 49 -56.81 -0.55 35.73
N GLY A 50 -55.66 -0.69 35.06
CA GLY A 50 -54.37 -0.35 35.64
C GLY A 50 -53.33 0.02 34.59
N ALA A 51 -53.37 1.29 34.18
CA ALA A 51 -52.26 2.08 33.65
C ALA A 51 -51.30 1.39 32.65
N HIS A 52 -51.57 1.57 31.35
CA HIS A 52 -50.54 1.51 30.33
C HIS A 52 -49.61 2.74 30.47
N ASN A 53 -48.53 2.56 31.21
CA ASN A 53 -47.33 3.40 31.13
C ASN A 53 -46.11 2.47 31.23
N ASN A 54 -45.76 1.85 30.11
CA ASN A 54 -44.37 1.58 29.82
C ASN A 54 -43.91 2.72 28.92
N GLY A 55 -43.30 3.74 29.53
CA GLY A 55 -42.56 4.78 28.82
C GLY A 55 -41.53 4.12 27.92
N GLY A 56 -41.79 4.14 26.60
CA GLY A 56 -40.88 3.71 25.57
C GLY A 56 -39.73 4.70 25.41
N GLY A 57 -38.83 4.76 26.38
CA GLY A 57 -37.46 5.23 26.16
C GLY A 57 -36.64 4.04 25.72
N ALA A 58 -36.68 3.71 24.43
CA ALA A 58 -35.82 2.66 23.90
C ALA A 58 -34.38 3.18 23.92
N GLU A 59 -33.59 2.73 24.89
CA GLU A 59 -32.13 2.81 24.75
C GLU A 59 -31.77 2.13 23.42
N ALA A 60 -31.09 2.86 22.54
CA ALA A 60 -30.61 2.30 21.30
C ALA A 60 -29.75 1.08 21.64
N THR A 61 -30.15 -0.08 21.13
CA THR A 61 -29.36 -1.31 21.33
C THR A 61 -27.94 -1.06 20.83
N ARG A 62 -26.93 -1.66 21.49
CA ARG A 62 -25.52 -1.55 21.09
C ARG A 62 -25.31 -1.82 19.59
N GLN A 63 -26.08 -2.76 19.02
CA GLN A 63 -26.04 -3.09 17.59
C GLN A 63 -26.52 -1.94 16.70
N ALA A 64 -27.55 -1.20 17.11
CA ALA A 64 -28.03 -0.03 16.37
C ALA A 64 -27.00 1.10 16.38
N LEU A 65 -26.34 1.33 17.53
CA LEU A 65 -25.26 2.31 17.65
C LEU A 65 -24.03 1.93 16.81
N GLU A 66 -23.67 0.65 16.78
CA GLU A 66 -22.56 0.17 15.94
C GLU A 66 -22.86 0.28 14.45
N LEU A 67 -24.10 -0.02 14.02
CA LEU A 67 -24.50 0.12 12.62
C LEU A 67 -24.53 1.58 12.18
N ASP A 68 -25.02 2.47 13.03
CA ASP A 68 -25.04 3.92 12.77
C ASP A 68 -23.61 4.47 12.61
N ALA A 69 -22.70 4.06 13.50
CA ALA A 69 -21.28 4.43 13.41
C ALA A 69 -20.60 3.91 12.12
N VAL A 70 -20.97 2.72 11.64
CA VAL A 70 -20.47 2.19 10.35
C VAL A 70 -21.06 2.97 9.17
N ASN A 71 -22.34 3.31 9.20
CA ASN A 71 -22.98 4.10 8.14
C ASN A 71 -22.38 5.51 8.05
N LEU A 72 -22.15 6.17 9.19
CA LEU A 72 -21.47 7.48 9.23
C LEU A 72 -20.05 7.41 8.64
N LEU A 73 -19.32 6.33 8.91
CA LEU A 73 -18.02 6.11 8.29
C LEU A 73 -18.18 5.93 6.77
N ALA A 74 -19.14 5.13 6.31
CA ALA A 74 -19.40 4.91 4.89
C ALA A 74 -19.76 6.22 4.15
N ASP A 75 -20.64 7.04 4.70
CA ASP A 75 -21.01 8.35 4.15
C ASP A 75 -19.78 9.30 4.09
N GLY A 76 -18.92 9.23 5.11
CA GLY A 76 -17.63 9.91 5.11
C GLY A 76 -16.74 9.46 3.94
N LEU A 77 -16.60 8.15 3.72
CA LEU A 77 -15.84 7.64 2.58
C LEU A 77 -16.42 8.05 1.23
N GLU A 78 -17.75 8.06 1.07
CA GLU A 78 -18.39 8.52 -0.17
C GLU A 78 -18.11 10.00 -0.46
N SER A 79 -18.04 10.82 0.58
CA SER A 79 -17.64 12.23 0.49
C SER A 79 -16.12 12.45 0.41
N GLY A 80 -15.32 11.38 0.45
CA GLY A 80 -13.86 11.42 0.41
C GLY A 80 -13.19 11.90 1.70
N VAL A 81 -13.93 11.95 2.81
CA VAL A 81 -13.45 12.41 4.12
C VAL A 81 -13.58 11.29 5.15
N LEU A 82 -12.44 10.84 5.67
CA LEU A 82 -12.43 9.86 6.75
C LEU A 82 -12.72 10.56 8.09
N ASN A 83 -13.99 10.52 8.51
CA ASN A 83 -14.41 11.12 9.77
C ASN A 83 -14.08 10.20 10.96
N PRO A 84 -13.61 10.76 12.09
CA PRO A 84 -13.36 9.99 13.29
C PRO A 84 -14.66 9.38 13.81
N VAL A 85 -14.57 8.14 14.28
CA VAL A 85 -15.71 7.41 14.86
C VAL A 85 -15.54 7.32 16.38
N GLU A 86 -16.58 7.63 17.13
CA GLU A 86 -16.58 7.51 18.59
C GLU A 86 -16.77 6.05 19.05
N GLY A 87 -16.06 5.66 20.13
CA GLY A 87 -16.16 4.34 20.77
C GLY A 87 -15.09 3.32 20.35
N ASP A 88 -15.21 2.09 20.85
CA ASP A 88 -14.25 0.97 20.64
C ASP A 88 -14.85 -0.17 19.77
N GLY A 89 -15.75 0.22 18.86
CA GLY A 89 -16.52 -0.68 18.01
C GLY A 89 -15.80 -1.11 16.72
N ALA A 90 -16.50 -1.87 15.89
CA ALA A 90 -16.00 -2.26 14.56
C ALA A 90 -15.68 -1.03 13.68
N ALA A 91 -16.51 0.01 13.75
CA ALA A 91 -16.32 1.25 13.00
C ALA A 91 -15.03 2.00 13.41
N ALA A 92 -14.67 2.02 14.70
CA ALA A 92 -13.41 2.61 15.16
C ALA A 92 -12.19 1.85 14.65
N ARG A 93 -12.25 0.51 14.61
CA ARG A 93 -11.18 -0.33 14.02
C ARG A 93 -11.04 -0.11 12.52
N LEU A 94 -12.17 0.00 11.80
CA LEU A 94 -12.17 0.31 10.37
C LEU A 94 -11.59 1.70 10.10
N HIS A 95 -11.99 2.71 10.88
CA HIS A 95 -11.41 4.04 10.82
C HIS A 95 -9.90 4.00 11.02
N ALA A 96 -9.41 3.36 12.09
CA ALA A 96 -7.97 3.27 12.37
C ALA A 96 -7.19 2.58 11.23
N ALA A 97 -7.73 1.50 10.66
CA ALA A 97 -7.13 0.82 9.52
C ALA A 97 -7.08 1.71 8.27
N LEU A 98 -8.17 2.41 7.96
CA LEU A 98 -8.26 3.31 6.81
C LEU A 98 -7.35 4.53 6.97
N SER A 99 -7.26 5.10 8.18
CA SER A 99 -6.29 6.17 8.49
C SER A 99 -4.86 5.69 8.23
N GLY A 100 -4.51 4.50 8.72
CA GLY A 100 -3.19 3.91 8.49
C GLY A 100 -2.87 3.68 7.01
N ILE A 101 -3.86 3.25 6.22
CA ILE A 101 -3.74 3.11 4.76
C ILE A 101 -3.51 4.49 4.11
N GLN A 102 -4.26 5.51 4.51
CA GLN A 102 -4.11 6.87 4.00
C GLN A 102 -2.70 7.42 4.26
N GLU A 103 -2.18 7.25 5.48
CA GLU A 103 -0.81 7.63 5.84
C GLU A 103 0.24 6.84 5.05
N SER A 104 0.02 5.54 4.84
CA SER A 104 0.90 4.72 3.99
C SER A 104 0.91 5.20 2.54
N ASN A 105 -0.25 5.53 1.97
CA ASN A 105 -0.36 6.04 0.61
C ASN A 105 0.31 7.41 0.44
N GLN A 106 0.20 8.29 1.45
CA GLN A 106 0.91 9.56 1.45
C GLN A 106 2.43 9.35 1.46
N ARG A 107 2.94 8.44 2.28
CA ARG A 107 4.38 8.09 2.29
C ARG A 107 4.84 7.47 0.98
N LEU A 108 4.04 6.61 0.37
CA LEU A 108 4.33 6.03 -0.95
C LEU A 108 4.37 7.10 -2.04
N ALA A 109 3.44 8.07 -2.01
CA ALA A 109 3.44 9.19 -2.94
C ALA A 109 4.71 10.04 -2.79
N GLN A 110 5.07 10.39 -1.55
CA GLN A 110 6.33 11.12 -1.27
C GLN A 110 7.55 10.34 -1.77
N SER A 111 7.64 9.04 -1.45
CA SER A 111 8.76 8.20 -1.89
C SER A 111 8.84 8.06 -3.41
N ARG A 112 7.69 7.98 -4.10
CA ARG A 112 7.64 7.99 -5.57
C ARG A 112 8.17 9.31 -6.12
N ASP A 113 7.74 10.44 -5.57
CA ASP A 113 8.14 11.75 -6.06
C ASP A 113 9.65 11.98 -5.86
N GLU A 114 10.18 11.61 -4.69
CA GLU A 114 11.63 11.61 -4.43
C GLU A 114 12.42 10.72 -5.41
N ALA A 115 11.88 9.54 -5.75
CA ALA A 115 12.51 8.63 -6.69
C ALA A 115 12.53 9.21 -8.12
N VAL A 116 11.45 9.89 -8.53
CA VAL A 116 11.37 10.58 -9.83
C VAL A 116 12.38 11.72 -9.89
N ASP A 117 12.48 12.53 -8.83
CA ASP A 117 13.46 13.63 -8.76
C ASP A 117 14.89 13.10 -8.85
N LYS A 118 15.20 12.02 -8.13
CA LYS A 118 16.51 11.37 -8.19
C LYS A 118 16.80 10.78 -9.57
N ALA A 119 15.81 10.19 -10.24
CA ALA A 119 15.98 9.68 -11.60
C ALA A 119 16.28 10.82 -12.59
N ALA A 120 15.59 11.96 -12.48
CA ALA A 120 15.86 13.13 -13.30
C ALA A 120 17.28 13.70 -13.08
N GLN A 121 17.74 13.73 -11.82
CA GLN A 121 19.11 14.14 -11.49
C GLN A 121 20.17 13.20 -12.07
N LEU A 122 19.98 11.88 -11.94
CA LEU A 122 20.89 10.88 -12.49
C LEU A 122 20.93 10.94 -14.01
N GLN A 123 19.79 11.13 -14.67
CA GLN A 123 19.73 11.30 -16.12
C GLN A 123 20.58 12.49 -16.56
N LYS A 124 20.44 13.64 -15.88
CA LYS A 124 21.27 14.82 -16.17
C LYS A 124 22.76 14.55 -15.97
N GLN A 125 23.15 13.84 -14.90
CA GLN A 125 24.55 13.48 -14.68
C GLN A 125 25.11 12.58 -15.77
N VAL A 126 24.31 11.63 -16.27
CA VAL A 126 24.69 10.78 -17.39
C VAL A 126 24.89 11.61 -18.66
N ASP A 127 23.95 12.53 -18.95
CA ASP A 127 24.05 13.41 -20.12
C ASP A 127 25.30 14.31 -20.05
N ASP A 128 25.57 14.88 -18.88
CA ASP A 128 26.76 15.72 -18.63
C ASP A 128 28.06 14.92 -18.79
N LEU A 129 28.11 13.68 -18.29
CA LEU A 129 29.27 12.80 -18.45
C LEU A 129 29.49 12.38 -19.91
N LEU A 130 28.42 12.08 -20.64
CA LEU A 130 28.50 11.78 -22.07
C LEU A 130 28.99 12.98 -22.87
N ALA A 131 28.49 14.18 -22.55
CA ALA A 131 28.96 15.42 -23.17
C ALA A 131 30.44 15.69 -22.86
N GLN A 132 30.88 15.42 -21.63
CA GLN A 132 32.28 15.55 -21.24
C GLN A 132 33.17 14.53 -21.96
N ALA A 133 32.75 13.26 -22.02
CA ALA A 133 33.49 12.22 -22.72
C ALA A 133 33.64 12.53 -24.21
N GLU A 134 32.60 13.09 -24.84
CA GLU A 134 32.70 13.52 -26.24
C GLU A 134 33.66 14.71 -26.42
N LYS A 135 33.63 15.69 -25.51
CA LYS A 135 34.62 16.79 -25.50
C LYS A 135 36.05 16.26 -25.35
N ASP A 136 36.26 15.33 -24.43
CA ASP A 136 37.58 14.74 -24.18
C ASP A 136 38.05 13.92 -25.40
N ARG A 137 37.14 13.18 -26.06
CA ARG A 137 37.43 12.47 -27.30
C ARG A 137 37.84 13.42 -28.42
N LEU A 138 37.10 14.52 -28.60
CA LEU A 138 37.41 15.54 -29.59
C LEU A 138 38.74 16.25 -29.28
N ALA A 139 39.01 16.53 -28.00
CA ALA A 139 40.28 17.10 -27.56
C ALA A 139 41.45 16.13 -27.77
N ALA A 140 41.27 14.84 -27.51
CA ALA A 140 42.28 13.82 -27.77
C ALA A 140 42.50 13.56 -29.27
N ALA A 141 41.46 13.72 -30.08
CA ALA A 141 41.55 13.65 -31.54
C ALA A 141 42.12 14.92 -32.17
N PHE A 142 42.13 16.04 -31.44
CA PHE A 142 42.69 17.30 -31.90
C PHE A 142 44.22 17.22 -31.87
N ASP A 143 44.82 17.19 -33.06
CA ASP A 143 46.25 17.30 -33.23
C ASP A 143 46.64 18.75 -33.56
N PRO A 144 47.19 19.51 -32.60
CA PRO A 144 47.55 20.92 -32.82
C PRO A 144 48.63 21.10 -33.90
N LEU A 145 49.43 20.06 -34.19
CA LEU A 145 50.44 20.11 -35.23
C LEU A 145 49.81 20.04 -36.63
N ALA A 146 48.64 19.42 -36.76
CA ALA A 146 47.93 19.30 -38.04
C ALA A 146 47.36 20.65 -38.53
N GLU A 147 47.11 21.59 -37.62
CA GLU A 147 46.68 22.97 -37.93
C GLU A 147 47.80 23.82 -38.53
N LEU A 148 49.07 23.51 -38.25
CA LEU A 148 50.21 24.29 -38.72
C LEU A 148 50.28 24.30 -40.26
N THR A 149 50.66 25.47 -40.79
CA THR A 149 50.96 25.61 -42.22
C THR A 149 52.28 24.92 -42.57
N SER A 150 52.51 24.62 -43.85
CA SER A 150 53.77 24.02 -44.31
C SER A 150 55.00 24.87 -43.96
N ALA A 151 54.86 26.20 -43.95
CA ALA A 151 55.93 27.11 -43.54
C ALA A 151 56.25 26.99 -42.05
N GLN A 152 55.23 26.95 -41.19
CA GLN A 152 55.40 26.79 -39.74
C GLN A 152 55.94 25.42 -39.36
N LEU A 153 55.53 24.35 -40.07
CA LEU A 153 56.10 23.01 -39.87
C LEU A 153 57.59 22.98 -40.19
N LYS A 154 58.02 23.63 -41.30
CA LYS A 154 59.43 23.76 -41.65
C LYS A 154 60.23 24.53 -40.60
N GLU A 155 59.69 25.66 -40.13
CA GLU A 155 60.31 26.46 -39.07
C GLU A 155 60.51 25.65 -37.77
N GLN A 156 59.53 24.83 -37.37
CA GLN A 156 59.68 23.95 -36.20
C GLN A 156 60.69 22.81 -36.42
N LEU A 157 60.74 22.23 -37.62
CA LEU A 157 61.74 21.23 -37.99
C LEU A 157 63.15 21.84 -37.98
N ASP A 158 63.31 23.04 -38.51
CA ASP A 158 64.57 23.81 -38.51
C ASP A 158 65.01 24.13 -37.08
N ALA A 159 64.09 24.58 -36.21
CA ALA A 159 64.37 24.83 -34.79
C ALA A 159 64.81 23.57 -34.03
N LYS A 160 64.33 22.40 -34.45
CA LYS A 160 64.72 21.08 -33.91
C LYS A 160 65.93 20.47 -34.63
N GLY A 161 66.47 21.11 -35.67
CA GLY A 161 67.60 20.62 -36.46
C GLY A 161 67.30 19.37 -37.30
N ILE A 162 66.03 19.14 -37.67
CA ILE A 162 65.60 17.97 -38.44
C ILE A 162 65.63 18.31 -39.93
N ALA A 163 66.37 17.53 -40.71
CA ALA A 163 66.44 17.71 -42.16
C ALA A 163 65.15 17.24 -42.87
N TYR A 164 64.63 18.05 -43.78
CA TYR A 164 63.52 17.75 -44.67
C TYR A 164 63.89 18.12 -46.12
N LYS A 165 63.16 17.60 -47.11
CA LYS A 165 63.40 17.94 -48.52
C LYS A 165 62.52 19.10 -48.94
N SER A 166 63.00 19.92 -49.88
CA SER A 166 62.30 21.12 -50.34
C SER A 166 60.93 20.84 -50.96
N GLY A 167 60.73 19.65 -51.53
CA GLY A 167 59.49 19.17 -52.12
C GLY A 167 58.55 18.38 -51.19
N ASP A 168 58.91 18.20 -49.90
CA ASP A 168 58.07 17.44 -48.98
C ASP A 168 56.72 18.13 -48.78
N LEU A 169 55.65 17.33 -48.85
CA LEU A 169 54.29 17.83 -48.69
C LEU A 169 53.95 18.00 -47.20
N LYS A 170 52.92 18.81 -46.89
CA LYS A 170 52.42 19.02 -45.52
C LYS A 170 52.31 17.73 -44.68
N PRO A 171 51.73 16.61 -45.17
CA PRO A 171 51.65 15.37 -44.38
C PRO A 171 53.03 14.74 -44.07
N GLU A 172 54.02 14.86 -44.95
CA GLU A 172 55.36 14.30 -44.75
C GLU A 172 56.15 15.13 -43.72
N LEU A 173 56.07 16.46 -43.81
CA LEU A 173 56.66 17.38 -42.82
C LEU A 173 56.04 17.18 -41.44
N LEU A 174 54.72 16.98 -41.36
CA LEU A 174 54.00 16.67 -40.12
C LEU A 174 54.46 15.33 -39.53
N ALA A 175 54.62 14.29 -40.35
CA ALA A 175 55.09 12.99 -39.90
C ALA A 175 56.53 13.05 -39.34
N LEU A 176 57.43 13.79 -40.01
CA LEU A 176 58.79 14.02 -39.52
C LEU A 176 58.80 14.76 -38.18
N LEU A 177 57.96 15.78 -38.02
CA LEU A 177 57.88 16.54 -36.79
C LEU A 177 57.35 15.69 -35.63
N LYS A 178 56.33 14.86 -35.87
CA LYS A 178 55.80 13.90 -34.88
C LYS A 178 56.80 12.82 -34.49
N ALA A 179 57.58 12.32 -35.45
CA ALA A 179 58.62 11.32 -35.17
C ALA A 179 59.77 11.87 -34.31
N ALA A 180 59.87 13.20 -34.20
CA ALA A 180 60.90 13.90 -33.45
C ALA A 180 60.37 14.70 -32.23
N GLN A 181 59.16 14.38 -31.78
CA GLN A 181 58.64 14.76 -30.46
C GLN A 181 58.93 13.65 -29.45
#